data_AF-K9YWF9-F1
#
_entry.id   AF-K9YWF9-F1
#
_cell.length_a   1.000
_cell.length_b   1.000
_cell.length_c   1.000
_cell.angle_alpha   90.00
_cell.angle_beta   90.00
_cell.angle_gamma   90.00
#
_symmetry.space_group_name_H-M   'P 1'
#
loop_
_entity.id
_entity.type
_entity.pdbx_description
1 polymer ?
#
loop_
_entity_poly.entity_id
_entity_poly.type
_entity_poly.pdbx_seq_one_letter_code
_entity_poly.pdbx_strand_id
1 'polypeptide(L)'
;MKHSWKVLLLTLSFILIPTTAWSESLKEKTEEEVTTVEENLEPKINELLPDLSAEEFNYLATLMKADRLYKRGEKEEAETLYQEAKKSFQTETTEPSNKPYTDQASLPPGGKVYWRYGKAEFNPKLETKTLSPLQLLTEKYQSFIPGHIRYAEALVYFDQSEKAITHLESAVSRYPQQLTLVKALIPLYEKNEQWLDASLTARQFAILNSEHSQADNYQNLADKHLEKYESQLRSRLRENAFASIITGALSYALTGNLAGPLSAIESTTLLLQGESGVGNSISDNLEKRLPLLEDKAVNQYITEIGENLTEYSGRDSFDYEFYIIMDENLNAFALPGGKIFINAGAILETKSEAELAGLVAHELAHAVLSHGFQLVTEGNLLANVSQFVPYGGTAANLIVLNYSRHMERQADELGTRLLASSEYAADGLYHLMLTLEEKNTDRATPPAWLSTHPDTTERVNNIKTQIVENGYNRYTYEGVSEHQQIKQKVAELLAEYQAEQEEKESDDNEED
;
A
#
# COMPACT_ATOMS: atom_id res chain seq x y z
N MET A 1 17.91 16.38 31.00
CA MET A 1 17.38 16.20 29.64
C MET A 1 16.60 14.90 29.62
N LYS A 2 15.41 14.84 30.23
CA LYS A 2 14.63 13.59 30.42
C LYS A 2 13.16 13.69 29.97
N HIS A 3 12.72 14.78 29.32
CA HIS A 3 11.29 15.09 29.10
C HIS A 3 11.00 15.71 27.72
N SER A 4 11.65 15.28 26.63
CA SER A 4 11.58 16.00 25.34
C SER A 4 10.15 16.06 24.76
N TRP A 5 9.38 14.97 24.88
CA TRP A 5 8.03 14.86 24.29
C TRP A 5 6.94 15.56 25.12
N LYS A 6 6.98 15.43 26.46
CA LYS A 6 6.08 16.19 27.37
C LYS A 6 6.25 17.70 27.16
N VAL A 7 7.47 18.18 26.87
CA VAL A 7 7.74 19.60 26.55
C VAL A 7 7.17 20.01 25.18
N LEU A 8 7.16 19.13 24.17
CA LEU A 8 6.53 19.40 22.86
C LEU A 8 5.01 19.63 23.00
N LEU A 9 4.34 18.83 23.84
CA LEU A 9 2.91 18.99 24.17
C LEU A 9 2.65 20.20 25.11
N LEU A 10 3.52 20.44 26.10
CA LEU A 10 3.34 21.50 27.11
C LEU A 10 3.71 22.91 26.63
N THR A 11 4.64 23.07 25.67
CA THR A 11 5.07 24.40 25.18
C THR A 11 4.02 25.09 24.31
N LEU A 12 2.90 24.43 24.00
CA LEU A 12 1.89 24.95 23.08
C LEU A 12 0.45 24.97 23.63
N SER A 13 0.23 24.52 24.87
CA SER A 13 -1.09 24.56 25.54
C SER A 13 -1.35 25.86 26.31
N PHE A 14 -0.98 27.02 25.75
CA PHE A 14 -1.37 28.33 26.29
C PHE A 14 -2.46 28.98 25.43
N ILE A 15 -3.70 28.51 25.61
CA ILE A 15 -4.90 29.33 25.46
C ILE A 15 -5.70 29.17 26.76
N LEU A 16 -5.85 30.30 27.48
CA LEU A 16 -6.60 30.41 28.73
C LEU A 16 -8.07 29.98 28.54
N ILE A 17 -8.49 28.96 29.30
CA ILE A 17 -9.88 28.75 29.69
C ILE A 17 -9.88 28.58 31.22
N PRO A 18 -10.71 29.31 31.99
CA PRO A 18 -10.72 29.21 33.44
C PRO A 18 -11.49 27.95 33.85
N THR A 19 -10.77 26.89 34.23
CA THR A 19 -11.38 25.67 34.78
C THR A 19 -11.44 25.73 36.31
N THR A 20 -12.52 26.30 36.83
CA THR A 20 -13.03 25.91 38.15
C THR A 20 -14.30 25.10 37.92
N ALA A 21 -14.21 23.76 38.03
CA ALA A 21 -15.29 22.84 38.43
C ALA A 21 -15.05 21.41 37.91
N TRP A 22 -13.96 20.74 38.30
CA TRP A 22 -13.84 19.27 38.24
C TRP A 22 -12.94 18.81 39.38
N SER A 23 -13.46 18.75 40.61
CA SER A 23 -12.73 18.17 41.76
C SER A 23 -13.60 17.47 42.80
N GLU A 24 -14.82 17.05 42.46
CA GLU A 24 -15.68 16.31 43.39
C GLU A 24 -16.51 15.25 42.66
N SER A 25 -15.90 14.13 42.28
CA SER A 25 -16.63 12.90 41.93
C SER A 25 -15.74 11.64 41.89
N LEU A 26 -14.70 11.55 42.71
CA LEU A 26 -13.96 10.29 42.90
C LEU A 26 -13.51 10.17 44.35
N LYS A 27 -14.45 9.82 45.22
CA LYS A 27 -14.17 9.22 46.53
C LYS A 27 -15.14 8.07 46.74
N GLU A 28 -14.59 6.99 47.29
CA GLU A 28 -15.19 5.68 47.56
C GLU A 28 -15.30 4.72 46.37
N LYS A 29 -14.15 4.16 45.98
CA LYS A 29 -14.04 2.70 45.92
C LYS A 29 -12.95 2.27 46.91
N THR A 30 -13.27 1.23 47.66
CA THR A 30 -12.57 0.69 48.81
C THR A 30 -11.14 0.25 48.48
N GLU A 31 -10.19 0.76 49.26
CA GLU A 31 -8.81 0.32 49.39
C GLU A 31 -8.78 -1.12 49.89
N GLU A 32 -8.46 -2.10 49.05
CA GLU A 32 -7.76 -3.38 49.39
C GLU A 32 -7.69 -4.40 48.23
N GLU A 33 -8.11 -4.09 47.00
CA GLU A 33 -8.04 -5.03 45.86
C GLU A 33 -7.65 -4.38 44.52
N VAL A 34 -6.86 -3.28 44.54
CA VAL A 34 -6.43 -2.52 43.34
C VAL A 34 -4.93 -2.17 43.41
N THR A 35 -4.04 -3.14 43.64
CA THR A 35 -2.61 -2.86 43.83
C THR A 35 -1.66 -3.77 43.07
N THR A 36 -2.00 -4.25 41.88
CA THR A 36 -1.04 -5.00 41.04
C THR A 36 -0.91 -4.56 39.58
N VAL A 37 -1.87 -3.83 38.99
CA VAL A 37 -1.81 -3.45 37.54
C VAL A 37 -1.41 -1.98 37.32
N GLU A 38 -1.61 -1.09 38.30
CA GLU A 38 -1.20 0.34 38.19
C GLU A 38 0.31 0.57 38.40
N GLU A 39 1.12 -0.46 38.69
CA GLU A 39 2.57 -0.30 38.87
C GLU A 39 3.33 -0.17 37.55
N ASN A 40 3.34 1.09 37.08
CA ASN A 40 4.36 1.74 36.27
C ASN A 40 4.42 1.32 34.78
N LEU A 41 3.42 1.76 34.00
CA LEU A 41 3.44 1.73 32.53
C LEU A 41 4.47 2.70 31.92
N GLU A 42 5.01 3.66 32.68
CA GLU A 42 5.93 4.68 32.15
C GLU A 42 7.16 4.11 31.43
N PRO A 43 7.84 3.03 31.89
CA PRO A 43 8.95 2.43 31.17
C PRO A 43 8.54 1.89 29.80
N LYS A 44 7.41 1.17 29.70
CA LYS A 44 6.88 0.65 28.43
C LYS A 44 6.51 1.78 27.47
N ILE A 45 5.84 2.82 27.97
CA ILE A 45 5.51 4.01 27.16
C ILE A 45 6.78 4.71 26.65
N ASN A 46 7.82 4.84 27.49
CA ASN A 46 9.09 5.45 27.08
C ASN A 46 9.88 4.57 26.08
N GLU A 47 9.70 3.26 26.12
CA GLU A 47 10.26 2.33 25.13
C GLU A 47 9.57 2.47 23.77
N LEU A 48 8.23 2.57 23.78
CA LEU A 48 7.42 2.79 22.59
C LEU A 48 7.62 4.20 21.99
N LEU A 49 7.95 5.21 22.80
CA LEU A 49 8.16 6.60 22.39
C LEU A 49 9.55 7.10 22.82
N PRO A 50 10.62 6.73 22.08
CA PRO A 50 11.98 7.14 22.41
C PRO A 50 12.18 8.66 22.30
N ASP A 51 13.08 9.21 23.11
CA ASP A 51 13.42 10.64 23.10
C ASP A 51 13.93 11.11 21.73
N LEU A 52 13.37 12.21 21.21
CA LEU A 52 13.81 12.82 19.95
C LEU A 52 15.22 13.41 20.08
N SER A 53 16.01 13.30 19.02
CA SER A 53 17.25 14.08 18.90
C SER A 53 16.95 15.59 18.86
N ALA A 54 17.94 16.41 19.19
CA ALA A 54 17.76 17.87 19.13
C ALA A 54 17.46 18.38 17.70
N GLU A 55 17.98 17.70 16.68
CA GLU A 55 17.72 18.03 15.28
C GLU A 55 16.27 17.71 14.91
N GLU A 56 15.80 16.51 15.24
CA GLU A 56 14.41 16.09 14.99
C GLU A 56 13.40 16.96 15.74
N PHE A 57 13.70 17.31 16.99
CA PHE A 57 12.84 18.21 17.77
C PHE A 57 12.68 19.57 17.06
N ASN A 58 13.77 20.18 16.59
CA ASN A 58 13.72 21.47 15.90
C ASN A 58 12.99 21.37 14.55
N TYR A 59 13.20 20.28 13.82
CA TYR A 59 12.51 19.99 12.58
C TYR A 59 10.99 19.92 12.80
N LEU A 60 10.53 19.05 13.71
CA LEU A 60 9.10 18.88 14.01
C LEU A 60 8.47 20.14 14.59
N ALA A 61 9.18 20.88 15.46
CA ALA A 61 8.68 22.14 16.01
C ALA A 61 8.44 23.21 14.93
N THR A 62 9.27 23.23 13.89
CA THR A 62 9.10 24.14 12.74
C THR A 62 7.88 23.75 11.92
N LEU A 63 7.69 22.46 11.64
CA LEU A 63 6.49 21.94 10.97
C LEU A 63 5.21 22.22 11.77
N MET A 64 5.20 22.02 13.09
CA MET A 64 4.05 22.34 13.95
C MET A 64 3.68 23.83 13.92
N LYS A 65 4.67 24.71 13.76
CA LYS A 65 4.41 26.16 13.59
C LYS A 65 3.78 26.43 12.22
N ALA A 66 4.28 25.78 11.17
CA ALA A 66 3.72 25.85 9.83
C ALA A 66 2.28 25.32 9.77
N ASP A 67 2.00 24.15 10.38
CA ASP A 67 0.66 23.55 10.43
C ASP A 67 -0.38 24.48 11.08
N ARG A 68 0.00 25.19 12.15
CA ARG A 68 -0.86 26.18 12.83
C ARG A 68 -1.16 27.40 11.96
N LEU A 69 -0.22 27.80 11.11
CA LEU A 69 -0.44 28.87 10.12
C LEU A 69 -1.35 28.36 9.00
N TYR A 70 -1.08 27.14 8.51
CA TYR A 70 -1.86 26.47 7.47
C TYR A 70 -3.33 26.32 7.87
N LYS A 71 -3.62 25.73 9.05
CA LYS A 71 -5.00 25.57 9.56
C LYS A 71 -5.73 26.91 9.80
N ARG A 72 -5.02 28.03 9.98
CA ARG A 72 -5.60 29.39 10.08
C ARG A 72 -5.83 30.08 8.74
N GLY A 73 -5.40 29.46 7.63
CA GLY A 73 -5.48 30.02 6.27
C GLY A 73 -4.31 30.94 5.90
N GLU A 74 -3.30 31.09 6.76
CA GLU A 74 -2.08 31.88 6.53
C GLU A 74 -1.07 31.06 5.68
N LYS A 75 -1.49 30.64 4.47
CA LYS A 75 -0.79 29.63 3.65
C LYS A 75 0.61 30.04 3.18
N GLU A 76 0.82 31.30 2.78
CA GLU A 76 2.14 31.78 2.31
C GLU A 76 3.20 31.78 3.43
N GLU A 77 2.78 32.15 4.65
CA GLU A 77 3.65 32.12 5.83
C GLU A 77 3.95 30.67 6.28
N ALA A 78 2.95 29.79 6.21
CA ALA A 78 3.13 28.37 6.46
C ALA A 78 4.12 27.75 5.47
N GLU A 79 3.95 28.01 4.17
CA GLU A 79 4.81 27.53 3.09
C GLU A 79 6.28 27.91 3.32
N THR A 80 6.54 29.16 3.73
CA THR A 80 7.90 29.61 4.04
C THR A 80 8.56 28.77 5.15
N LEU A 81 7.81 28.41 6.19
CA LEU A 81 8.32 27.58 7.28
C LEU A 81 8.48 26.10 6.87
N TYR A 82 7.58 25.58 6.05
CA TYR A 82 7.76 24.25 5.46
C TYR A 82 9.03 24.18 4.61
N GLN A 83 9.31 25.23 3.81
CA GLN A 83 10.54 25.33 3.01
C GLN A 83 11.80 25.47 3.87
N GLU A 84 11.72 26.14 5.02
CA GLU A 84 12.82 26.24 5.99
C GLU A 84 13.14 24.88 6.63
N ALA A 85 12.11 24.12 7.00
CA ALA A 85 12.28 22.82 7.65
C ALA A 85 12.77 21.74 6.67
N LYS A 86 12.27 21.74 5.42
CA LYS A 86 12.49 20.65 4.47
C LYS A 86 13.72 20.89 3.60
N LYS A 87 14.56 19.85 3.50
CA LYS A 87 15.66 19.83 2.52
C LYS A 87 15.08 19.94 1.11
N SER A 88 15.61 20.88 0.32
CA SER A 88 15.26 21.00 -1.10
C SER A 88 15.58 19.69 -1.82
N PHE A 89 14.68 19.27 -2.70
CA PHE A 89 15.00 18.22 -3.65
C PHE A 89 16.10 18.77 -4.57
N GLN A 90 17.35 18.32 -4.35
CA GLN A 90 18.44 18.65 -5.25
C GLN A 90 18.06 18.12 -6.64
N THR A 91 17.90 19.05 -7.59
CA THR A 91 17.88 18.79 -9.04
C THR A 91 19.29 18.45 -9.47
N GLU A 92 19.83 17.29 -9.05
CA GLU A 92 20.95 16.70 -9.78
C GLU A 92 20.37 16.11 -11.08
N THR A 93 20.20 16.97 -12.07
CA THR A 93 19.76 16.64 -13.43
C THR A 93 20.88 15.95 -14.21
N THR A 94 21.42 14.85 -13.70
CA THR A 94 22.36 13.99 -14.43
C THR A 94 21.68 12.76 -14.99
N GLU A 95 20.53 12.36 -14.45
CA GLU A 95 19.74 11.26 -15.00
C GLU A 95 18.99 11.71 -16.28
N PRO A 96 19.09 10.96 -17.39
CA PRO A 96 18.36 11.29 -18.61
C PRO A 96 16.86 11.33 -18.32
N SER A 97 16.16 12.31 -18.90
CA SER A 97 14.72 12.46 -18.72
C SER A 97 14.00 11.13 -18.97
N ASN A 98 13.37 10.60 -17.92
CA ASN A 98 12.53 9.41 -17.98
C ASN A 98 11.20 9.69 -18.72
N LYS A 99 11.01 10.88 -19.29
CA LYS A 99 9.81 11.23 -20.01
C LYS A 99 9.67 10.39 -21.28
N PRO A 100 8.54 9.68 -21.45
CA PRO A 100 8.32 8.84 -22.61
C PRO A 100 8.27 9.67 -23.89
N TYR A 101 8.86 9.17 -24.97
CA TYR A 101 8.84 9.78 -26.29
C TYR A 101 8.58 8.74 -27.38
N THR A 102 7.93 9.20 -28.44
CA THR A 102 7.54 8.37 -29.60
C THR A 102 8.26 8.76 -30.89
N ASP A 103 8.80 9.98 -30.96
CA ASP A 103 9.51 10.45 -32.14
C ASP A 103 10.83 9.71 -32.34
N GLN A 104 10.96 9.06 -33.50
CA GLN A 104 12.16 8.34 -33.89
C GLN A 104 13.34 9.28 -34.15
N ALA A 105 13.10 10.56 -34.47
CA ALA A 105 14.17 11.53 -34.69
C ALA A 105 14.95 11.79 -33.40
N SER A 106 14.25 11.80 -32.26
CA SER A 106 14.77 11.98 -30.89
C SER A 106 15.58 10.80 -30.38
N LEU A 107 15.51 9.64 -31.04
CA LEU A 107 16.28 8.47 -30.64
C LEU A 107 17.80 8.70 -30.83
N PRO A 108 18.65 8.49 -29.82
CA PRO A 108 20.10 8.68 -29.95
C PRO A 108 20.71 7.75 -31.02
N PRO A 109 21.91 8.06 -31.56
CA PRO A 109 22.54 7.26 -32.61
C PRO A 109 22.66 5.76 -32.27
N GLY A 110 22.98 5.42 -31.03
CA GLY A 110 23.02 4.02 -30.56
C GLY A 110 21.64 3.35 -30.60
N GLY A 111 20.59 4.04 -30.15
CA GLY A 111 19.21 3.56 -30.25
C GLY A 111 18.77 3.38 -31.70
N LYS A 112 19.15 4.30 -32.61
CA LYS A 112 18.88 4.18 -34.04
C LYS A 112 19.51 2.93 -34.67
N VAL A 113 20.63 2.43 -34.14
CA VAL A 113 21.24 1.17 -34.60
C VAL A 113 20.34 -0.01 -34.26
N TYR A 114 19.86 -0.10 -33.01
CA TYR A 114 18.97 -1.17 -32.58
C TYR A 114 17.60 -1.09 -33.29
N TRP A 115 17.05 0.12 -33.44
CA TRP A 115 15.75 0.35 -34.06
C TRP A 115 15.65 -0.07 -35.54
N ARG A 116 16.77 -0.16 -36.26
CA ARG A 116 16.78 -0.68 -37.64
C ARG A 116 16.18 -2.07 -37.76
N TYR A 117 16.38 -2.91 -36.74
CA TYR A 117 15.81 -4.26 -36.69
C TYR A 117 14.30 -4.25 -36.43
N GLY A 118 13.81 -3.21 -35.73
CA GLY A 118 12.38 -2.97 -35.56
C GLY A 118 11.67 -2.52 -36.84
N LYS A 119 12.35 -1.86 -37.78
CA LYS A 119 11.73 -1.39 -39.02
C LYS A 119 11.52 -2.48 -40.07
N ALA A 120 12.28 -3.58 -39.98
CA ALA A 120 12.20 -4.66 -40.94
C ALA A 120 10.95 -5.53 -40.70
N GLU A 121 10.46 -6.16 -41.76
CA GLU A 121 9.55 -7.30 -41.62
C GLU A 121 10.26 -8.45 -40.89
N PHE A 122 9.56 -9.11 -39.98
CA PHE A 122 10.13 -10.21 -39.22
C PHE A 122 10.33 -11.43 -40.11
N ASN A 123 11.49 -12.06 -39.98
CA ASN A 123 11.86 -13.24 -40.75
C ASN A 123 11.97 -14.44 -39.79
N PRO A 124 11.28 -15.57 -40.07
CA PRO A 124 11.27 -16.71 -39.15
C PRO A 124 12.66 -17.33 -38.94
N LYS A 125 13.63 -17.08 -39.82
CA LYS A 125 15.02 -17.58 -39.71
C LYS A 125 15.95 -16.64 -38.95
N LEU A 126 15.48 -15.46 -38.53
CA LEU A 126 16.31 -14.40 -37.95
C LEU A 126 15.86 -14.01 -36.53
N GLU A 127 15.34 -14.96 -35.75
CA GLU A 127 14.84 -14.75 -34.39
C GLU A 127 15.84 -13.98 -33.51
N THR A 128 17.03 -14.55 -33.26
CA THR A 128 18.04 -13.89 -32.41
C THR A 128 18.48 -12.54 -32.96
N LYS A 129 18.58 -12.41 -34.30
CA LYS A 129 18.98 -11.16 -34.95
C LYS A 129 17.88 -10.09 -34.88
N THR A 130 16.66 -10.46 -34.53
CA THR A 130 15.52 -9.55 -34.35
C THR A 130 15.31 -9.23 -32.86
N LEU A 131 15.22 -10.27 -32.02
CA LEU A 131 14.93 -10.13 -30.60
C LEU A 131 16.05 -9.43 -29.84
N SER A 132 17.32 -9.82 -30.01
CA SER A 132 18.41 -9.27 -29.20
C SER A 132 18.60 -7.75 -29.39
N PRO A 133 18.59 -7.18 -30.62
CA PRO A 133 18.65 -5.74 -30.79
C PRO A 133 17.44 -5.01 -30.19
N LEU A 134 16.23 -5.55 -30.35
CA LEU A 134 15.01 -4.93 -29.80
C LEU A 134 14.97 -4.98 -28.27
N GLN A 135 15.42 -6.07 -27.67
CA GLN A 135 15.59 -6.17 -26.23
C GLN A 135 16.58 -5.09 -25.73
N LEU A 136 17.77 -5.00 -26.33
CA LEU A 136 18.77 -3.99 -25.96
C LEU A 136 18.28 -2.55 -26.17
N LEU A 137 17.43 -2.31 -27.17
CA LEU A 137 16.77 -1.02 -27.36
C LEU A 137 15.91 -0.67 -26.14
N THR A 138 15.06 -1.60 -25.70
CA THR A 138 14.17 -1.37 -24.56
C THR A 138 14.89 -1.28 -23.22
N GLU A 139 16.01 -1.98 -23.05
CA GLU A 139 16.81 -1.92 -21.81
C GLU A 139 17.57 -0.60 -21.67
N LYS A 140 18.16 -0.11 -22.77
CA LYS A 140 19.01 1.08 -22.77
C LYS A 140 18.27 2.39 -23.03
N TYR A 141 17.13 2.32 -23.69
CA TYR A 141 16.33 3.48 -24.11
C TYR A 141 14.86 3.28 -23.70
N GLN A 142 14.64 3.03 -22.41
CA GLN A 142 13.32 2.72 -21.83
C GLN A 142 12.24 3.75 -22.20
N SER A 143 12.59 5.04 -22.24
CA SER A 143 11.64 6.10 -22.59
C SER A 143 11.17 6.07 -24.06
N PHE A 144 11.78 5.25 -24.92
CA PHE A 144 11.36 5.11 -26.32
C PHE A 144 10.22 4.09 -26.48
N ILE A 145 8.98 4.56 -26.33
CA ILE A 145 7.76 3.74 -26.31
C ILE A 145 7.59 2.82 -27.53
N PRO A 146 7.86 3.25 -28.79
CA PRO A 146 7.74 2.37 -29.95
C PRO A 146 8.68 1.15 -29.89
N GLY A 147 9.80 1.25 -29.17
CA GLY A 147 10.71 0.14 -28.96
C GLY A 147 10.06 -1.03 -28.21
N HIS A 148 9.33 -0.72 -27.15
CA HIS A 148 8.61 -1.71 -26.32
C HIS A 148 7.53 -2.45 -27.11
N ILE A 149 6.70 -1.69 -27.85
CA ILE A 149 5.65 -2.26 -28.69
C ILE A 149 6.26 -3.18 -29.75
N ARG A 150 7.31 -2.71 -30.43
CA ARG A 150 7.92 -3.49 -31.51
C ARG A 150 8.64 -4.74 -31.00
N TYR A 151 9.23 -4.68 -29.81
CA TYR A 151 9.82 -5.85 -29.17
C TYR A 151 8.74 -6.88 -28.81
N ALA A 152 7.61 -6.44 -28.25
CA ALA A 152 6.47 -7.31 -27.97
C ALA A 152 5.90 -7.96 -29.24
N GLU A 153 5.72 -7.20 -30.32
CA GLU A 153 5.30 -7.74 -31.62
C GLU A 153 6.28 -8.81 -32.14
N ALA A 154 7.59 -8.59 -31.98
CA ALA A 154 8.60 -9.56 -32.37
C ALA A 154 8.51 -10.83 -31.51
N LEU A 155 8.34 -10.69 -30.20
CA LEU A 155 8.17 -11.82 -29.28
C LEU A 155 6.94 -12.66 -29.66
N VAL A 156 5.80 -12.02 -29.94
CA VAL A 156 4.58 -12.71 -30.41
C VAL A 156 4.82 -13.42 -31.75
N TYR A 157 5.55 -12.79 -32.67
CA TYR A 157 5.88 -13.39 -33.96
C TYR A 157 6.72 -14.67 -33.83
N PHE A 158 7.61 -14.73 -32.84
CA PHE A 158 8.44 -15.91 -32.53
C PHE A 158 7.82 -16.82 -31.45
N ASP A 159 6.49 -16.78 -31.27
CA ASP A 159 5.74 -17.65 -30.35
C ASP A 159 6.15 -17.50 -28.87
N GLN A 160 6.59 -16.31 -28.47
CA GLN A 160 6.98 -15.96 -27.10
C GLN A 160 5.96 -14.99 -26.46
N SER A 161 4.66 -15.28 -26.59
CA SER A 161 3.56 -14.40 -26.14
C SER A 161 3.64 -14.05 -24.65
N GLU A 162 3.95 -15.00 -23.78
CA GLU A 162 4.13 -14.77 -22.33
C GLU A 162 5.20 -13.70 -22.05
N LYS A 163 6.35 -13.79 -22.75
CA LYS A 163 7.41 -12.79 -22.59
C LYS A 163 6.98 -11.42 -23.12
N ALA A 164 6.14 -11.38 -24.16
CA ALA A 164 5.61 -10.14 -24.70
C ALA A 164 4.69 -9.46 -23.67
N ILE A 165 3.83 -10.23 -23.02
CA ILE A 165 2.95 -9.78 -21.93
C ILE A 165 3.79 -9.24 -20.78
N THR A 166 4.70 -10.03 -20.21
CA THR A 166 5.56 -9.59 -19.08
C THR A 166 6.37 -8.34 -19.42
N HIS A 167 6.86 -8.24 -20.66
CA HIS A 167 7.59 -7.05 -21.10
C HIS A 167 6.68 -5.81 -21.15
N LEU A 168 5.48 -5.93 -21.71
CA LEU A 168 4.53 -4.83 -21.81
C LEU A 168 3.94 -4.45 -20.45
N GLU A 169 3.70 -5.40 -19.54
CA GLU A 169 3.34 -5.12 -18.14
C GLU A 169 4.39 -4.22 -17.48
N SER A 170 5.68 -4.57 -17.62
CA SER A 170 6.76 -3.73 -17.10
C SER A 170 6.80 -2.35 -17.76
N ALA A 171 6.49 -2.25 -19.05
CA ALA A 171 6.46 -0.98 -19.75
C ALA A 171 5.26 -0.12 -19.33
N VAL A 172 4.07 -0.71 -19.19
CA VAL A 172 2.84 -0.04 -18.71
C VAL A 172 3.03 0.43 -17.28
N SER A 173 3.60 -0.38 -16.39
CA SER A 173 3.91 0.03 -15.01
C SER A 173 4.90 1.19 -14.94
N ARG A 174 5.85 1.28 -15.86
CA ARG A 174 6.80 2.41 -15.91
C ARG A 174 6.19 3.65 -16.56
N TYR A 175 5.25 3.47 -17.48
CA TYR A 175 4.65 4.54 -18.27
C TYR A 175 3.12 4.40 -18.31
N PRO A 176 2.42 4.49 -17.18
CA PRO A 176 0.98 4.19 -17.11
C PRO A 176 0.12 5.19 -17.89
N GLN A 177 0.69 6.35 -18.21
CA GLN A 177 0.03 7.38 -19.05
C GLN A 177 0.08 7.06 -20.55
N GLN A 178 0.85 6.04 -20.96
CA GLN A 178 1.01 5.70 -22.37
C GLN A 178 -0.06 4.72 -22.83
N LEU A 179 -1.21 5.26 -23.28
CA LEU A 179 -2.32 4.51 -23.85
C LEU A 179 -1.89 3.51 -24.96
N THR A 180 -0.84 3.83 -25.72
CA THR A 180 -0.32 2.96 -26.79
C THR A 180 0.23 1.64 -26.26
N LEU A 181 0.83 1.62 -25.07
CA LEU A 181 1.29 0.39 -24.42
C LEU A 181 0.09 -0.44 -23.96
N VAL A 182 -0.90 0.20 -23.35
CA VAL A 182 -2.14 -0.47 -22.90
C VAL A 182 -2.89 -1.08 -24.09
N LYS A 183 -2.97 -0.36 -25.22
CA LYS A 183 -3.53 -0.86 -26.50
C LYS A 183 -2.77 -2.04 -27.08
N ALA A 184 -1.47 -2.16 -26.82
CA ALA A 184 -0.68 -3.30 -27.23
C ALA A 184 -0.85 -4.51 -26.29
N LEU A 185 -1.02 -4.26 -24.99
CA LEU A 185 -1.09 -5.29 -23.96
C LEU A 185 -2.45 -5.99 -23.90
N ILE A 186 -3.56 -5.25 -23.83
CA ILE A 186 -4.90 -5.84 -23.66
C ILE A 186 -5.23 -6.93 -24.70
N PRO A 187 -4.97 -6.73 -26.01
CA PRO A 187 -5.24 -7.78 -27.00
C PRO A 187 -4.43 -9.07 -26.79
N LEU A 188 -3.27 -9.00 -26.13
CA LEU A 188 -2.50 -10.19 -25.77
C LEU A 188 -3.20 -10.96 -24.65
N TYR A 189 -3.71 -10.27 -23.62
CA TYR A 189 -4.52 -10.92 -22.59
C TYR A 189 -5.78 -11.55 -23.17
N GLU A 190 -6.51 -10.83 -24.03
CA GLU A 190 -7.72 -11.34 -24.69
C GLU A 190 -7.43 -12.63 -25.50
N LYS A 191 -6.30 -12.65 -26.23
CA LYS A 191 -5.89 -13.82 -27.02
C LYS A 191 -5.54 -15.04 -26.16
N ASN A 192 -5.03 -14.82 -24.96
CA ASN A 192 -4.67 -15.88 -24.00
C ASN A 192 -5.80 -16.16 -22.98
N GLU A 193 -6.99 -15.62 -23.20
CA GLU A 193 -8.16 -15.74 -22.30
C GLU A 193 -7.91 -15.24 -20.86
N GLN A 194 -6.95 -14.33 -20.69
CA GLN A 194 -6.62 -13.66 -19.43
C GLN A 194 -7.57 -12.47 -19.18
N TRP A 195 -8.87 -12.76 -19.10
CA TRP A 195 -9.90 -11.70 -19.03
C TRP A 195 -9.82 -10.85 -17.77
N LEU A 196 -9.37 -11.42 -16.65
CA LEU A 196 -9.16 -10.64 -15.44
C LEU A 196 -8.02 -9.63 -15.62
N ASP A 197 -6.86 -10.06 -16.12
CA ASP A 197 -5.73 -9.16 -16.37
C ASP A 197 -6.08 -8.06 -17.38
N ALA A 198 -6.85 -8.40 -18.41
CA ALA A 198 -7.39 -7.43 -19.36
C ALA A 198 -8.33 -6.41 -18.69
N SER A 199 -9.17 -6.87 -17.75
CA SER A 199 -10.05 -6.00 -16.96
C SER A 199 -9.25 -5.08 -16.05
N LEU A 200 -8.34 -5.64 -15.26
CA LEU A 200 -7.51 -4.89 -14.31
C LEU A 200 -6.66 -3.86 -15.02
N THR A 201 -5.97 -4.23 -16.10
CA THR A 201 -5.16 -3.30 -16.90
C THR A 201 -5.99 -2.14 -17.46
N ALA A 202 -7.20 -2.42 -17.95
CA ALA A 202 -8.07 -1.36 -18.47
C ALA A 202 -8.55 -0.41 -17.36
N ARG A 203 -8.91 -0.95 -16.19
CA ARG A 203 -9.34 -0.18 -15.02
C ARG A 203 -8.20 0.66 -14.45
N GLN A 204 -7.01 0.09 -14.31
CA GLN A 204 -5.82 0.81 -13.86
C GLN A 204 -5.50 1.98 -14.79
N PHE A 205 -5.61 1.81 -16.12
CA PHE A 205 -5.45 2.93 -17.04
C PHE A 205 -6.49 4.03 -16.79
N ALA A 206 -7.76 3.68 -16.62
CA ALA A 206 -8.82 4.66 -16.36
C ALA A 206 -8.59 5.44 -15.06
N ILE A 207 -8.20 4.75 -13.97
CA ILE A 207 -7.93 5.36 -12.66
C ILE A 207 -6.68 6.24 -12.69
N LEU A 208 -5.56 5.73 -13.24
CA LEU A 208 -4.30 6.47 -13.30
C LEU A 208 -4.35 7.65 -14.29
N ASN A 209 -5.35 7.68 -15.18
CA ASN A 209 -5.50 8.70 -16.21
C ASN A 209 -6.93 9.25 -16.29
N SER A 210 -7.52 9.64 -15.14
CA SER A 210 -8.89 10.16 -15.06
C SER A 210 -9.17 11.32 -16.03
N GLU A 211 -8.18 12.19 -16.25
CA GLU A 211 -8.28 13.34 -17.16
C GLU A 211 -8.10 12.97 -18.65
N HIS A 212 -7.74 11.72 -18.96
CA HIS A 212 -7.54 11.29 -20.33
C HIS A 212 -8.88 11.06 -21.03
N SER A 213 -9.03 11.56 -22.26
CA SER A 213 -10.23 11.41 -23.12
C SER A 213 -10.70 9.97 -23.41
N GLN A 214 -10.02 8.95 -22.88
CA GLN A 214 -10.34 7.53 -23.06
C GLN A 214 -10.58 6.82 -21.72
N ALA A 215 -10.50 7.52 -20.58
CA ALA A 215 -10.70 6.94 -19.26
C ALA A 215 -12.04 6.19 -19.19
N ASP A 216 -13.15 6.84 -19.54
CA ASP A 216 -14.49 6.24 -19.56
C ASP A 216 -14.58 5.02 -20.50
N ASN A 217 -13.95 5.09 -21.67
CA ASN A 217 -13.95 3.97 -22.62
C ASN A 217 -13.23 2.75 -22.02
N TYR A 218 -12.14 2.99 -21.29
CA TYR A 218 -11.35 1.94 -20.65
C TYR A 218 -11.99 1.41 -19.37
N GLN A 219 -12.73 2.25 -18.65
CA GLN A 219 -13.59 1.81 -17.56
C GLN A 219 -14.65 0.83 -18.07
N ASN A 220 -15.38 1.20 -19.14
CA ASN A 220 -16.36 0.32 -19.78
C ASN A 220 -15.72 -0.97 -20.34
N LEU A 221 -14.49 -0.87 -20.87
CA LEU A 221 -13.74 -2.03 -21.35
C LEU A 221 -13.37 -2.97 -20.20
N ALA A 222 -12.98 -2.42 -19.05
CA ALA A 222 -12.71 -3.18 -17.84
C ALA A 222 -13.94 -3.99 -17.42
N ASP A 223 -15.08 -3.32 -17.29
CA ASP A 223 -16.31 -3.96 -16.83
C ASP A 223 -16.76 -5.08 -17.77
N LYS A 224 -16.66 -4.87 -19.09
CA LYS A 224 -16.91 -5.92 -20.09
C LYS A 224 -15.98 -7.12 -19.95
N HIS A 225 -14.71 -6.91 -19.63
CA HIS A 225 -13.75 -8.00 -19.42
C HIS A 225 -14.00 -8.73 -18.11
N LEU A 226 -14.37 -8.02 -17.06
CA LEU A 226 -14.78 -8.61 -15.79
C LEU A 226 -16.01 -9.51 -15.95
N GLU A 227 -17.03 -9.07 -16.69
CA GLU A 227 -18.21 -9.89 -17.01
C GLU A 227 -17.84 -11.20 -17.73
N LYS A 228 -16.88 -11.14 -18.67
CA LYS A 228 -16.36 -12.33 -19.35
C LYS A 228 -15.65 -13.27 -18.39
N TYR A 229 -14.78 -12.74 -17.53
CA TYR A 229 -14.10 -13.50 -16.49
C TYR A 229 -15.10 -14.22 -15.58
N GLU A 230 -16.09 -13.50 -15.05
CA GLU A 230 -17.15 -14.08 -14.21
C GLU A 230 -17.94 -15.16 -14.95
N SER A 231 -18.29 -14.93 -16.21
CA SER A 231 -18.99 -15.92 -17.04
C SER A 231 -18.17 -17.19 -17.22
N GLN A 232 -16.86 -17.06 -17.47
CA GLN A 232 -15.96 -18.22 -17.55
C GLN A 232 -15.87 -18.95 -16.21
N LEU A 233 -15.77 -18.22 -15.10
CA LEU A 233 -15.73 -18.80 -13.75
C LEU A 233 -17.01 -19.58 -13.44
N ARG A 234 -18.19 -19.01 -13.75
CA ARG A 234 -19.49 -19.70 -13.64
C ARG A 234 -19.57 -20.95 -14.53
N SER A 235 -18.99 -20.92 -15.73
CA SER A 235 -18.95 -22.10 -16.61
C SER A 235 -18.07 -23.21 -16.02
N ARG A 236 -16.86 -22.87 -15.58
CA ARG A 236 -15.93 -23.80 -14.92
C ARG A 236 -16.56 -24.43 -13.68
N LEU A 237 -17.32 -23.66 -12.89
CA LEU A 237 -18.06 -24.21 -11.75
C LEU A 237 -19.15 -25.19 -12.16
N ARG A 238 -19.94 -24.91 -13.20
CA ARG A 238 -20.96 -25.86 -13.67
C ARG A 238 -20.31 -27.15 -14.15
N GLU A 239 -19.22 -27.06 -14.90
CA GLU A 239 -18.46 -28.21 -15.40
C GLU A 239 -17.81 -29.00 -14.26
N ASN A 240 -17.16 -28.31 -13.32
CA ASN A 240 -16.48 -28.93 -12.18
C ASN A 240 -17.46 -29.44 -11.12
N ALA A 241 -18.63 -28.84 -10.91
CA ALA A 241 -19.65 -29.36 -10.00
C ALA A 241 -20.10 -30.77 -10.39
N PHE A 242 -20.20 -31.09 -11.69
CA PHE A 242 -20.45 -32.45 -12.16
C PHE A 242 -19.30 -33.42 -11.84
N ALA A 243 -18.04 -32.97 -11.97
CA ALA A 243 -16.86 -33.77 -11.65
C ALA A 243 -16.66 -33.96 -10.13
N SER A 244 -16.94 -32.93 -9.33
CA SER A 244 -16.79 -32.92 -7.88
C SER A 244 -17.92 -33.62 -7.14
N ILE A 245 -19.13 -33.76 -7.71
CA ILE A 245 -20.14 -34.69 -7.17
C ILE A 245 -19.62 -36.13 -7.21
N ILE A 246 -18.92 -36.50 -8.29
CA ILE A 246 -18.34 -37.84 -8.46
C ILE A 246 -17.14 -38.03 -7.50
N THR A 247 -16.23 -37.07 -7.45
CA THR A 247 -15.04 -37.14 -6.59
C THR A 247 -15.36 -36.93 -5.12
N GLY A 248 -16.32 -36.08 -4.76
CA GLY A 248 -16.75 -35.83 -3.38
C GLY A 248 -17.46 -37.04 -2.76
N ALA A 249 -18.27 -37.76 -3.54
CA ALA A 249 -18.82 -39.05 -3.13
C ALA A 249 -17.71 -40.11 -2.92
N LEU A 250 -16.68 -40.09 -3.77
CA LEU A 250 -15.53 -41.00 -3.68
C LEU A 250 -14.62 -40.66 -2.49
N SER A 251 -14.29 -39.39 -2.26
CA SER A 251 -13.48 -38.93 -1.13
C SER A 251 -14.20 -39.11 0.20
N TYR A 252 -15.51 -38.79 0.29
CA TYR A 252 -16.30 -39.11 1.50
C TYR A 252 -16.30 -40.61 1.79
N ALA A 253 -16.45 -41.45 0.76
CA ALA A 253 -16.37 -42.90 0.90
C ALA A 253 -14.98 -43.41 1.31
N LEU A 254 -13.91 -42.66 1.02
CA LEU A 254 -12.52 -43.05 1.30
C LEU A 254 -11.97 -42.48 2.62
N THR A 255 -12.35 -41.26 3.03
CA THR A 255 -11.71 -40.54 4.14
C THR A 255 -12.64 -40.16 5.28
N GLY A 256 -13.97 -40.20 5.08
CA GLY A 256 -14.97 -39.91 6.12
C GLY A 256 -14.93 -38.48 6.69
N ASN A 257 -14.18 -37.55 6.09
CA ASN A 257 -13.97 -36.21 6.63
C ASN A 257 -14.22 -35.13 5.56
N LEU A 258 -15.08 -34.14 5.88
CA LEU A 258 -15.47 -33.05 4.98
C LEU A 258 -14.65 -31.76 5.15
N ALA A 259 -13.83 -31.66 6.21
CA ALA A 259 -13.13 -30.42 6.61
C ALA A 259 -11.63 -30.42 6.26
N GLY A 260 -11.29 -30.66 4.98
CA GLY A 260 -9.94 -30.44 4.45
C GLY A 260 -9.71 -28.98 4.04
N PRO A 261 -8.47 -28.57 3.65
CA PRO A 261 -8.17 -27.22 3.17
C PRO A 261 -9.14 -26.84 2.03
N LEU A 262 -9.60 -25.59 2.02
CA LEU A 262 -10.63 -25.04 1.14
C LEU A 262 -10.68 -25.78 -0.19
N SER A 263 -11.77 -26.52 -0.40
CA SER A 263 -11.96 -27.27 -1.64
C SER A 263 -11.95 -26.31 -2.82
N ALA A 264 -11.54 -26.76 -4.01
CA ALA A 264 -11.52 -25.93 -5.21
C ALA A 264 -12.88 -25.26 -5.51
N ILE A 265 -13.99 -25.82 -5.01
CA ILE A 265 -15.34 -25.24 -5.10
C ILE A 265 -15.48 -24.02 -4.20
N GLU A 266 -15.00 -24.06 -2.96
CA GLU A 266 -15.10 -22.95 -2.00
C GLU A 266 -14.30 -21.74 -2.49
N SER A 267 -13.06 -21.93 -2.94
CA SER A 267 -12.24 -20.85 -3.51
C SER A 267 -12.88 -20.25 -4.76
N THR A 268 -13.46 -21.09 -5.64
CA THR A 268 -14.12 -20.60 -6.85
C THR A 268 -15.46 -19.90 -6.53
N THR A 269 -16.17 -20.34 -5.50
CA THR A 269 -17.39 -19.69 -5.02
C THR A 269 -17.08 -18.34 -4.39
N LEU A 270 -15.97 -18.22 -3.65
CA LEU A 270 -15.49 -16.96 -3.11
C LEU A 270 -15.16 -15.95 -4.24
N LEU A 271 -14.42 -16.39 -5.26
CA LEU A 271 -14.11 -15.55 -6.43
C LEU A 271 -15.34 -15.08 -7.21
N LEU A 272 -16.43 -15.86 -7.21
CA LEU A 272 -17.72 -15.44 -7.81
C LEU A 272 -18.41 -14.30 -7.07
N GLN A 273 -18.09 -14.09 -5.79
CA GLN A 273 -18.60 -12.93 -5.03
C GLN A 273 -17.89 -11.64 -5.44
N GLY A 274 -16.93 -11.72 -6.36
CA GLY A 274 -16.14 -10.60 -6.81
C GLY A 274 -15.16 -10.15 -5.74
N GLU A 275 -14.48 -9.06 -6.05
CA GLU A 275 -13.40 -8.53 -5.23
C GLU A 275 -13.84 -8.14 -3.82
N SER A 276 -14.97 -7.43 -3.70
CA SER A 276 -15.51 -7.03 -2.40
C SER A 276 -15.95 -8.21 -1.55
N GLY A 277 -16.56 -9.25 -2.16
CA GLY A 277 -16.95 -10.45 -1.44
C GLY A 277 -15.75 -11.23 -0.89
N VAL A 278 -14.68 -11.33 -1.69
CA VAL A 278 -13.40 -11.89 -1.24
C VAL A 278 -12.84 -11.10 -0.06
N GLY A 279 -12.83 -9.77 -0.17
CA GLY A 279 -12.41 -8.85 0.88
C GLY A 279 -13.15 -9.07 2.19
N ASN A 280 -14.49 -8.98 2.13
CA ASN A 280 -15.37 -9.13 3.28
C ASN A 280 -15.17 -10.49 3.96
N SER A 281 -15.08 -11.58 3.18
CA SER A 281 -14.88 -12.91 3.75
C SER A 281 -13.54 -13.05 4.48
N ILE A 282 -12.47 -12.40 4.00
CA ILE A 282 -11.16 -12.43 4.65
C ILE A 282 -11.19 -11.51 5.89
N SER A 283 -11.75 -10.30 5.77
CA SER A 283 -11.88 -9.36 6.90
C SER A 283 -12.68 -9.95 8.05
N ASP A 284 -13.86 -10.52 7.77
CA ASP A 284 -14.72 -11.20 8.75
C ASP A 284 -14.02 -12.34 9.52
N ASN A 285 -12.98 -12.92 8.93
CA ASN A 285 -12.17 -13.96 9.57
C ASN A 285 -11.07 -13.35 10.44
N LEU A 286 -10.41 -12.29 9.95
CA LEU A 286 -9.34 -11.60 10.66
C LEU A 286 -9.86 -10.83 11.88
N GLU A 287 -10.99 -10.13 11.76
CA GLU A 287 -11.58 -9.37 12.85
C GLU A 287 -11.92 -10.25 14.07
N LYS A 288 -12.18 -11.56 13.85
CA LYS A 288 -12.43 -12.53 14.93
C LYS A 288 -11.16 -13.04 15.60
N ARG A 289 -9.99 -12.79 15.02
CA ARG A 289 -8.72 -13.43 15.37
C ARG A 289 -7.65 -12.42 15.77
N LEU A 290 -7.73 -11.19 15.27
CA LEU A 290 -6.76 -10.14 15.53
C LEU A 290 -7.21 -9.29 16.73
N PRO A 291 -6.27 -8.86 17.57
CA PRO A 291 -6.55 -7.90 18.63
C PRO A 291 -6.71 -6.51 18.00
N LEU A 292 -7.95 -6.08 17.78
CA LEU A 292 -8.23 -4.76 17.20
C LEU A 292 -8.25 -3.69 18.29
N LEU A 293 -7.73 -2.50 17.96
CA LEU A 293 -7.79 -1.32 18.82
C LEU A 293 -9.19 -0.73 18.75
N GLU A 294 -9.89 -0.61 19.89
CA GLU A 294 -11.30 -0.15 19.95
C GLU A 294 -11.47 1.33 20.34
N ASP A 295 -10.39 2.04 20.71
CA ASP A 295 -10.49 3.45 21.10
C ASP A 295 -11.04 4.32 19.98
N LYS A 296 -12.11 5.07 20.30
CA LYS A 296 -12.85 5.88 19.33
C LYS A 296 -12.02 7.01 18.72
N ALA A 297 -11.14 7.64 19.49
CA ALA A 297 -10.39 8.79 18.99
C ALA A 297 -9.30 8.34 18.00
N VAL A 298 -8.61 7.23 18.30
CA VAL A 298 -7.60 6.69 17.39
C VAL A 298 -8.24 6.12 16.12
N ASN A 299 -9.35 5.39 16.25
CA ASN A 299 -10.08 4.87 15.09
C ASN A 299 -10.64 5.99 14.20
N GLN A 300 -11.21 7.04 14.80
CA GLN A 300 -11.69 8.20 14.05
C GLN A 300 -10.55 8.89 13.31
N TYR A 301 -9.40 9.10 13.95
CA TYR A 301 -8.23 9.71 13.32
C TYR A 301 -7.76 8.94 12.07
N ILE A 302 -7.64 7.61 12.15
CA ILE A 302 -7.28 6.79 10.98
C ILE A 302 -8.38 6.81 9.91
N THR A 303 -9.65 6.78 10.32
CA THR A 303 -10.79 6.83 9.40
C THR A 303 -10.80 8.15 8.62
N GLU A 304 -10.56 9.30 9.28
CA GLU A 304 -10.51 10.62 8.65
C GLU A 304 -9.37 10.71 7.62
N ILE A 305 -8.17 10.19 7.94
CA ILE A 305 -7.07 10.08 6.96
C ILE A 305 -7.52 9.27 5.74
N GLY A 306 -8.16 8.11 5.99
CA GLY A 306 -8.65 7.22 4.95
C GLY A 306 -9.72 7.85 4.06
N GLU A 307 -10.73 8.48 4.65
CA GLU A 307 -11.82 9.16 3.97
C GLU A 307 -11.29 10.30 3.08
N ASN A 308 -10.39 11.13 3.62
CA ASN A 308 -9.73 12.20 2.88
C ASN A 308 -8.99 11.70 1.63
N LEU A 309 -8.39 10.51 1.68
CA LEU A 309 -7.66 9.93 0.54
C LEU A 309 -8.59 9.23 -0.47
N THR A 310 -9.63 8.55 0.03
CA THR A 310 -10.58 7.79 -0.82
C THR A 310 -11.39 8.68 -1.75
N GLU A 311 -11.65 9.94 -1.36
CA GLU A 311 -12.30 10.97 -2.22
C GLU A 311 -11.58 11.13 -3.58
N TYR A 312 -10.26 10.94 -3.62
CA TYR A 312 -9.43 11.12 -4.82
C TYR A 312 -9.01 9.79 -5.46
N SER A 313 -9.49 8.65 -4.95
CA SER A 313 -9.09 7.31 -5.38
C SER A 313 -9.58 6.93 -6.78
N GLY A 314 -10.72 7.50 -7.20
CA GLY A 314 -11.39 7.15 -8.45
C GLY A 314 -12.05 5.76 -8.43
N ARG A 315 -12.32 5.21 -7.24
CA ARG A 315 -12.95 3.89 -7.08
C ARG A 315 -13.97 3.86 -5.94
N ASP A 316 -15.16 4.39 -6.22
CA ASP A 316 -16.25 4.54 -5.24
C ASP A 316 -17.10 3.27 -5.07
N SER A 317 -16.78 2.21 -5.83
CA SER A 317 -17.53 0.94 -5.77
C SER A 317 -17.22 0.10 -4.52
N PHE A 318 -16.29 0.53 -3.68
CA PHE A 318 -15.83 -0.18 -2.50
C PHE A 318 -16.32 0.49 -1.23
N ASP A 319 -16.68 -0.35 -0.26
CA ASP A 319 -16.92 0.09 1.12
C ASP A 319 -15.58 0.08 1.85
N TYR A 320 -14.90 1.22 1.87
CA TYR A 320 -13.60 1.36 2.52
C TYR A 320 -13.73 1.25 4.04
N GLU A 321 -12.94 0.37 4.65
CA GLU A 321 -12.91 0.16 6.09
C GLU A 321 -11.46 0.14 6.56
N PHE A 322 -11.21 0.79 7.69
CA PHE A 322 -9.87 0.94 8.27
C PHE A 322 -9.85 0.32 9.66
N TYR A 323 -8.89 -0.57 9.89
CA TYR A 323 -8.76 -1.31 11.13
C TYR A 323 -7.37 -1.10 11.71
N ILE A 324 -7.29 -0.97 13.03
CA ILE A 324 -6.02 -0.83 13.74
C ILE A 324 -5.77 -2.10 14.54
N ILE A 325 -4.63 -2.74 14.31
CA ILE A 325 -4.21 -3.96 15.02
C ILE A 325 -3.30 -3.55 16.18
N MET A 326 -3.52 -4.13 17.37
CA MET A 326 -2.68 -3.98 18.56
C MET A 326 -1.36 -4.75 18.40
N ASP A 327 -0.52 -4.27 17.50
CA ASP A 327 0.82 -4.79 17.18
C ASP A 327 1.78 -3.59 17.10
N GLU A 328 2.89 -3.66 17.84
CA GLU A 328 3.92 -2.62 17.91
C GLU A 328 4.82 -2.56 16.66
N ASN A 329 4.77 -3.57 15.78
CA ASN A 329 5.54 -3.57 14.56
C ASN A 329 4.96 -2.59 13.54
N LEU A 330 5.81 -1.80 12.87
CA LEU A 330 5.42 -1.03 11.70
C LEU A 330 5.00 -1.97 10.57
N ASN A 331 3.69 -2.06 10.35
CA ASN A 331 3.12 -2.76 9.21
C ASN A 331 1.74 -2.19 8.86
N ALA A 332 1.32 -2.46 7.63
CA ALA A 332 -0.04 -2.29 7.16
C ALA A 332 -0.24 -3.17 5.93
N PHE A 333 -1.49 -3.47 5.61
CA PHE A 333 -1.83 -4.19 4.39
C PHE A 333 -3.26 -3.87 3.95
N ALA A 334 -3.46 -3.87 2.64
CA ALA A 334 -4.80 -3.83 2.05
C ALA A 334 -5.28 -5.21 1.57
N LEU A 335 -6.51 -5.56 1.93
CA LEU A 335 -7.25 -6.68 1.35
C LEU A 335 -8.07 -6.22 0.13
N PRO A 336 -8.49 -7.18 -0.72
CA PRO A 336 -9.49 -6.92 -1.76
C PRO A 336 -10.70 -6.14 -1.22
N GLY A 337 -11.31 -5.29 -2.04
CA GLY A 337 -12.57 -4.64 -1.69
C GLY A 337 -12.47 -3.45 -0.73
N GLY A 338 -11.27 -2.94 -0.46
CA GLY A 338 -11.09 -1.71 0.31
C GLY A 338 -10.98 -1.90 1.82
N LYS A 339 -10.52 -3.05 2.31
CA LYS A 339 -10.26 -3.26 3.75
C LYS A 339 -8.78 -3.02 4.04
N ILE A 340 -8.46 -1.98 4.82
CA ILE A 340 -7.09 -1.58 5.13
C ILE A 340 -6.84 -1.88 6.61
N PHE A 341 -5.80 -2.65 6.90
CA PHE A 341 -5.35 -2.94 8.25
C PHE A 341 -4.03 -2.21 8.51
N ILE A 342 -3.95 -1.51 9.63
CA ILE A 342 -2.79 -0.72 10.05
C ILE A 342 -2.36 -1.24 11.43
N ASN A 343 -1.09 -1.56 11.62
CA ASN A 343 -0.59 -1.86 12.96
C ASN A 343 -0.45 -0.57 13.77
N ALA A 344 -0.72 -0.63 15.08
CA ALA A 344 -0.48 0.47 16.00
C ALA A 344 0.99 0.97 15.94
N GLY A 345 1.95 0.07 15.69
CA GLY A 345 3.34 0.40 15.39
C GLY A 345 3.54 1.35 14.22
N ALA A 346 2.70 1.30 13.18
CA ALA A 346 2.77 2.26 12.08
C ALA A 346 2.51 3.69 12.55
N ILE A 347 1.55 3.87 13.47
CA ILE A 347 1.25 5.17 14.07
C ILE A 347 2.41 5.64 14.96
N LEU A 348 2.98 4.72 15.76
CA LEU A 348 4.10 5.03 16.65
C LEU A 348 5.40 5.39 15.90
N GLU A 349 5.60 4.83 14.72
CA GLU A 349 6.88 4.94 14.02
C GLU A 349 6.93 6.08 12.99
N THR A 350 5.78 6.56 12.50
CA THR A 350 5.70 7.76 11.65
C THR A 350 5.94 9.04 12.45
N LYS A 351 6.54 10.06 11.81
CA LYS A 351 6.88 11.33 12.48
C LYS A 351 5.78 12.40 12.32
N SER A 352 4.94 12.30 11.29
CA SER A 352 3.85 13.23 10.99
C SER A 352 2.59 12.50 10.48
N GLU A 353 1.45 13.19 10.48
CA GLU A 353 0.21 12.68 9.88
C GLU A 353 0.37 12.46 8.37
N ALA A 354 1.14 13.31 7.67
CA ALA A 354 1.41 13.14 6.25
C ALA A 354 2.25 11.87 5.95
N GLU A 355 3.19 11.48 6.82
CA GLU A 355 3.90 10.19 6.70
C GLU A 355 2.94 9.00 6.86
N LEU A 356 2.06 9.04 7.87
CA LEU A 356 1.05 8.02 8.09
C LEU A 356 0.02 7.97 6.95
N ALA A 357 -0.42 9.12 6.47
CA ALA A 357 -1.26 9.24 5.29
C ALA A 357 -0.55 8.68 4.05
N GLY A 358 0.77 8.80 3.95
CA GLY A 358 1.55 8.18 2.88
C GLY A 358 1.49 6.66 2.91
N LEU A 359 1.61 6.06 4.10
CA LEU A 359 1.43 4.62 4.31
C LEU A 359 0.00 4.20 3.95
N VAL A 360 -1.02 4.92 4.44
CA VAL A 360 -2.44 4.62 4.13
C VAL A 360 -2.73 4.79 2.64
N ALA A 361 -2.19 5.82 1.99
CA ALA A 361 -2.35 6.07 0.56
C ALA A 361 -1.72 4.97 -0.31
N HIS A 362 -0.57 4.42 0.12
CA HIS A 362 0.09 3.29 -0.53
C HIS A 362 -0.77 2.01 -0.44
N GLU A 363 -1.25 1.66 0.74
CA GLU A 363 -2.13 0.49 0.92
C GLU A 363 -3.47 0.67 0.19
N LEU A 364 -4.05 1.87 0.27
CA LEU A 364 -5.25 2.22 -0.48
C LEU A 364 -5.02 2.06 -1.98
N ALA A 365 -3.86 2.44 -2.51
CA ALA A 365 -3.52 2.24 -3.91
C ALA A 365 -3.48 0.76 -4.30
N HIS A 366 -2.98 -0.14 -3.44
CA HIS A 366 -3.06 -1.59 -3.69
C HIS A 366 -4.51 -2.09 -3.80
N ALA A 367 -5.40 -1.64 -2.92
CA ALA A 367 -6.83 -1.96 -3.01
C ALA A 367 -7.46 -1.39 -4.29
N VAL A 368 -7.23 -0.11 -4.56
CA VAL A 368 -7.79 0.62 -5.70
C VAL A 368 -7.35 0.01 -7.03
N LEU A 369 -6.13 -0.50 -7.12
CA LEU A 369 -5.58 -1.13 -8.33
C LEU A 369 -5.78 -2.66 -8.38
N SER A 370 -6.51 -3.23 -7.41
CA SER A 370 -6.83 -4.66 -7.31
C SER A 370 -5.64 -5.60 -7.19
N HIS A 371 -4.51 -5.13 -6.68
CA HIS A 371 -3.31 -5.97 -6.55
C HIS A 371 -3.57 -7.18 -5.65
N GLY A 372 -4.26 -6.99 -4.52
CA GLY A 372 -4.64 -8.08 -3.63
C GLY A 372 -5.54 -9.10 -4.30
N PHE A 373 -6.52 -8.65 -5.11
CA PHE A 373 -7.43 -9.55 -5.83
C PHE A 373 -6.71 -10.35 -6.91
N GLN A 374 -5.77 -9.72 -7.62
CA GLN A 374 -4.91 -10.40 -8.58
C GLN A 374 -4.13 -11.55 -7.89
N LEU A 375 -3.50 -11.28 -6.73
CA LEU A 375 -2.79 -12.30 -5.95
C LEU A 375 -3.71 -13.44 -5.48
N VAL A 376 -4.97 -13.17 -5.14
CA VAL A 376 -5.97 -14.22 -4.82
C VAL A 376 -6.18 -15.13 -6.02
N THR A 377 -6.38 -14.54 -7.20
CA THR A 377 -6.74 -15.28 -8.42
C THR A 377 -5.58 -16.09 -8.99
N GLU A 378 -4.35 -15.67 -8.76
CA GLU A 378 -3.14 -16.42 -9.06
C GLU A 378 -2.88 -17.57 -8.06
N GLY A 379 -3.65 -17.64 -6.96
CA GLY A 379 -3.52 -18.64 -5.90
C GLY A 379 -2.49 -18.29 -4.82
N ASN A 380 -1.89 -17.11 -4.89
CA ASN A 380 -0.82 -16.67 -3.98
C ASN A 380 -1.35 -16.18 -2.62
N LEU A 381 -2.54 -15.57 -2.57
CA LEU A 381 -3.09 -15.06 -1.30
C LEU A 381 -3.78 -16.15 -0.45
N LEU A 382 -4.59 -17.01 -1.07
CA LEU A 382 -5.40 -18.00 -0.32
C LEU A 382 -4.54 -19.08 0.37
N ALA A 383 -3.35 -19.36 -0.17
CA ALA A 383 -2.39 -20.26 0.47
C ALA A 383 -1.92 -19.70 1.83
N ASN A 384 -1.71 -18.38 1.94
CA ASN A 384 -1.20 -17.72 3.14
C ASN A 384 -2.29 -17.47 4.19
N VAL A 385 -3.53 -17.15 3.77
CA VAL A 385 -4.67 -16.94 4.71
C VAL A 385 -5.02 -18.24 5.47
N SER A 386 -4.85 -19.41 4.83
CA SER A 386 -5.12 -20.71 5.46
C SER A 386 -4.12 -21.12 6.54
N GLN A 387 -2.96 -20.45 6.62
CA GLN A 387 -1.90 -20.74 7.58
C GLN A 387 -1.98 -19.91 8.87
N PHE A 388 -3.01 -19.07 9.03
CA PHE A 388 -3.25 -18.39 10.31
C PHE A 388 -3.72 -19.41 11.35
N VAL A 389 -2.76 -20.03 12.02
CA VAL A 389 -2.93 -20.76 13.28
C VAL A 389 -2.34 -19.86 14.37
N PRO A 390 -3.15 -19.32 15.30
CA PRO A 390 -2.63 -18.63 16.47
C PRO A 390 -1.98 -19.69 17.36
N TYR A 391 -0.65 -19.76 17.37
CA TYR A 391 0.11 -20.52 18.35
C TYR A 391 0.71 -19.54 19.34
N GLY A 392 0.20 -19.54 20.59
CA GLY A 392 0.83 -18.96 21.77
C GLY A 392 1.23 -17.48 21.69
N GLY A 393 0.29 -16.58 21.99
CA GLY A 393 0.55 -15.17 22.34
C GLY A 393 1.07 -14.26 21.21
N THR A 394 1.67 -14.81 20.16
CA THR A 394 2.24 -14.04 19.05
C THR A 394 1.31 -14.09 17.83
N ALA A 395 0.75 -12.94 17.45
CA ALA A 395 0.06 -12.75 16.17
C ALA A 395 1.04 -12.76 14.96
N ALA A 396 2.10 -13.58 15.02
CA ALA A 396 3.27 -13.48 14.13
C ALA A 396 3.04 -14.06 12.72
N ASN A 397 1.89 -14.71 12.46
CA ASN A 397 1.53 -15.13 11.10
C ASN A 397 0.77 -13.99 10.40
N LEU A 398 1.51 -12.92 10.09
CA LEU A 398 1.03 -11.83 9.23
C LEU A 398 0.60 -12.39 7.87
N ILE A 399 -0.45 -11.80 7.28
CA ILE A 399 -0.72 -11.98 5.85
C ILE A 399 0.45 -11.36 5.10
N VAL A 400 1.37 -12.20 4.61
CA VAL A 400 2.47 -11.75 3.75
C VAL A 400 1.93 -11.62 2.32
N LEU A 401 1.69 -10.37 1.91
CA LEU A 401 1.38 -10.02 0.53
C LEU A 401 2.70 -9.74 -0.19
N ASN A 402 3.11 -10.66 -1.07
CA ASN A 402 4.29 -10.47 -1.89
C ASN A 402 3.90 -9.77 -3.19
N TYR A 403 3.85 -8.45 -3.15
CA TYR A 403 3.60 -7.64 -4.33
C TYR A 403 4.82 -7.62 -5.25
N SER A 404 4.55 -7.60 -6.54
CA SER A 404 5.61 -7.48 -7.54
C SER A 404 6.21 -6.07 -7.52
N ARG A 405 7.45 -5.92 -8.03
CA ARG A 405 8.04 -4.58 -8.21
C ARG A 405 7.19 -3.65 -9.08
N HIS A 406 6.34 -4.18 -9.97
CA HIS A 406 5.48 -3.35 -10.80
C HIS A 406 4.28 -2.83 -10.00
N MET A 407 3.67 -3.68 -9.17
CA MET A 407 2.58 -3.30 -8.26
C MET A 407 3.04 -2.24 -7.26
N GLU A 408 4.22 -2.40 -6.67
CA GLU A 408 4.80 -1.40 -5.76
C GLU A 408 4.96 -0.03 -6.42
N ARG A 409 5.48 0.04 -7.66
CA ARG A 409 5.59 1.32 -8.38
C ARG A 409 4.24 1.97 -8.67
N GLN A 410 3.25 1.16 -9.04
CA GLN A 410 1.90 1.68 -9.31
C GLN A 410 1.24 2.18 -8.01
N ALA A 411 1.48 1.49 -6.89
CA ALA A 411 1.03 1.93 -5.57
C ALA A 411 1.73 3.22 -5.13
N ASP A 412 3.05 3.34 -5.32
CA ASP A 412 3.81 4.57 -5.06
C ASP A 412 3.26 5.75 -5.89
N GLU A 413 3.02 5.52 -7.19
CA GLU A 413 2.57 6.55 -8.11
C GLU A 413 1.16 7.05 -7.77
N LEU A 414 0.23 6.13 -7.54
CA LEU A 414 -1.13 6.48 -7.15
C LEU A 414 -1.14 7.08 -5.74
N GLY A 415 -0.49 6.46 -4.76
CA GLY A 415 -0.45 6.93 -3.37
C GLY A 415 0.10 8.35 -3.25
N THR A 416 1.21 8.65 -3.95
CA THR A 416 1.77 10.01 -4.02
C THR A 416 0.78 11.00 -4.66
N ARG A 417 0.05 10.59 -5.70
CA ARG A 417 -0.99 11.42 -6.32
C ARG A 417 -2.17 11.66 -5.38
N LEU A 418 -2.58 10.66 -4.58
CA LEU A 418 -3.65 10.82 -3.58
C LEU A 418 -3.24 11.81 -2.48
N LEU A 419 -2.00 11.75 -2.01
CA LEU A 419 -1.47 12.77 -1.10
C LEU A 419 -1.52 14.16 -1.74
N ALA A 420 -1.01 14.29 -2.97
CA ALA A 420 -0.96 15.57 -3.68
C ALA A 420 -2.35 16.16 -4.03
N SER A 421 -3.36 15.31 -4.11
CA SER A 421 -4.75 15.70 -4.41
C SER A 421 -5.56 16.00 -3.16
N SER A 422 -5.15 15.45 -2.01
CA SER A 422 -5.71 15.74 -0.70
C SER A 422 -5.00 16.94 -0.06
N GLU A 423 -5.23 17.16 1.24
CA GLU A 423 -4.62 18.30 1.95
C GLU A 423 -3.16 18.08 2.38
N TYR A 424 -2.69 16.83 2.33
CA TYR A 424 -1.39 16.41 2.83
C TYR A 424 -0.21 16.84 1.96
N ALA A 425 0.95 16.93 2.59
CA ALA A 425 2.20 17.11 1.88
C ALA A 425 2.48 15.92 0.95
N ALA A 426 2.69 16.22 -0.34
CA ALA A 426 2.88 15.19 -1.38
C ALA A 426 4.11 14.30 -1.15
N ASP A 427 5.03 14.68 -0.28
CA ASP A 427 6.22 13.94 0.10
C ASP A 427 6.04 13.07 1.36
N GLY A 428 4.82 12.88 1.86
CA GLY A 428 4.53 12.01 3.00
C GLY A 428 5.05 10.58 2.82
N LEU A 429 4.72 9.94 1.69
CA LEU A 429 5.24 8.59 1.36
C LEU A 429 6.77 8.58 1.17
N TYR A 430 7.34 9.66 0.62
CA TYR A 430 8.80 9.80 0.50
C TYR A 430 9.47 9.83 1.88
N HIS A 431 8.93 10.59 2.85
CA HIS A 431 9.47 10.64 4.20
C HIS A 431 9.27 9.34 4.96
N LEU A 432 8.15 8.63 4.76
CA LEU A 432 7.96 7.28 5.32
C LEU A 432 9.10 6.34 4.90
N MET A 433 9.48 6.33 3.62
CA MET A 433 10.59 5.51 3.13
C MET A 433 11.92 5.86 3.80
N LEU A 434 12.20 7.16 4.00
CA LEU A 434 13.40 7.59 4.72
C LEU A 434 13.37 7.15 6.20
N THR A 435 12.21 7.23 6.86
CA THR A 435 12.01 6.76 8.23
C THR A 435 12.28 5.25 8.33
N LEU A 436 11.85 4.47 7.32
CA LEU A 436 12.12 3.04 7.24
C LEU A 436 13.60 2.72 7.01
N GLU A 437 14.28 3.46 6.11
CA GLU A 437 15.71 3.31 5.83
C GLU A 437 16.57 3.61 7.08
N GLU A 438 16.24 4.69 7.80
CA GLU A 438 16.87 5.06 9.07
C GLU A 438 16.75 3.91 10.09
N LYS A 439 15.52 3.38 10.29
CA LYS A 439 15.26 2.29 11.23
C LYS A 439 15.87 0.95 10.84
N ASN A 440 16.07 0.71 9.54
CA ASN A 440 16.69 -0.52 9.05
C ASN A 440 18.19 -0.57 9.35
N THR A 441 18.86 0.57 9.48
CA THR A 441 20.32 0.63 9.70
C THR A 441 20.74 0.02 11.04
N ASP A 442 19.89 0.10 12.06
CA ASP A 442 20.20 -0.30 13.44
C ASP A 442 19.54 -1.63 13.88
N ARG A 443 18.75 -2.29 13.01
CA ARG A 443 18.02 -3.53 13.36
C ARG A 443 18.62 -4.77 12.69
N ALA A 444 18.65 -5.89 13.41
CA ALA A 444 19.06 -7.19 12.88
C ALA A 444 18.05 -7.75 11.85
N THR A 445 16.79 -7.33 11.95
CA THR A 445 15.70 -7.66 11.05
C THR A 445 15.04 -6.39 10.53
N PRO A 446 14.77 -6.28 9.22
CA PRO A 446 14.11 -5.10 8.67
C PRO A 446 12.70 -4.94 9.26
N PRO A 447 12.15 -3.71 9.28
CA PRO A 447 10.74 -3.47 9.58
C PRO A 447 9.81 -4.44 8.82
N ALA A 448 8.71 -4.86 9.45
CA ALA A 448 7.79 -5.85 8.86
C ALA A 448 7.24 -5.39 7.51
N TRP A 449 6.89 -4.11 7.37
CA TRP A 449 6.46 -3.53 6.10
C TRP A 449 7.50 -3.66 4.98
N LEU A 450 8.81 -3.58 5.26
CA LEU A 450 9.86 -3.78 4.25
C LEU A 450 9.98 -5.24 3.77
N SER A 451 9.43 -6.19 4.54
CA SER A 451 9.43 -7.60 4.15
C SER A 451 8.35 -7.90 3.11
N THR A 452 7.21 -7.21 3.17
CA THR A 452 6.12 -7.28 2.19
C THR A 452 6.26 -6.26 1.06
N HIS A 453 6.88 -5.11 1.34
CA HIS A 453 7.10 -3.99 0.44
C HIS A 453 8.58 -3.60 0.42
N PRO A 454 9.44 -4.32 -0.33
CA PRO A 454 10.87 -4.02 -0.35
C PRO A 454 11.14 -2.56 -0.73
N ASP A 455 11.77 -1.82 0.18
CA ASP A 455 12.26 -0.47 -0.11
C ASP A 455 13.49 -0.56 -1.01
N THR A 456 13.57 0.38 -1.95
CA THR A 456 14.69 0.49 -2.86
C THR A 456 14.98 1.95 -3.14
N THR A 457 16.26 2.27 -3.33
CA THR A 457 16.70 3.57 -3.84
C THR A 457 15.99 3.96 -5.15
N GLU A 458 15.55 2.98 -5.95
CA GLU A 458 14.74 3.20 -7.15
C GLU A 458 13.38 3.84 -6.81
N ARG A 459 12.63 3.28 -5.85
CA ARG A 459 11.29 3.76 -5.45
C ARG A 459 11.35 5.17 -4.86
N VAL A 460 12.26 5.41 -3.93
CA VAL A 460 12.49 6.74 -3.33
C VAL A 460 12.77 7.80 -4.41
N ASN A 461 13.63 7.47 -5.38
CA ASN A 461 13.93 8.36 -6.50
C ASN A 461 12.74 8.55 -7.44
N ASN A 462 11.93 7.52 -7.68
CA ASN A 462 10.73 7.62 -8.51
C ASN A 462 9.68 8.53 -7.86
N ILE A 463 9.39 8.37 -6.56
CA ILE A 463 8.46 9.24 -5.81
C ILE A 463 8.96 10.69 -5.87
N LYS A 464 10.24 10.92 -5.57
CA LYS A 464 10.86 12.25 -5.67
C LYS A 464 10.71 12.84 -7.07
N THR A 465 11.00 12.06 -8.12
CA THR A 465 10.88 12.50 -9.51
C THR A 465 9.44 12.85 -9.86
N GLN A 466 8.48 12.02 -9.44
CA GLN A 466 7.06 12.26 -9.67
C GLN A 466 6.59 13.58 -9.03
N ILE A 467 6.98 13.85 -7.78
CA ILE A 467 6.64 15.09 -7.08
C ILE A 467 7.18 16.31 -7.85
N VAL A 468 8.45 16.26 -8.27
CA VAL A 468 9.09 17.37 -9.01
C VAL A 468 8.47 17.57 -10.39
N GLU A 469 8.32 16.49 -11.17
CA GLU A 469 7.87 16.60 -12.56
C GLU A 469 6.39 17.00 -12.69
N ASN A 470 5.54 16.58 -11.75
CA ASN A 470 4.13 16.95 -11.73
C ASN A 470 3.85 18.25 -10.95
N GLY A 471 4.87 18.83 -10.30
CA GLY A 471 4.71 20.04 -9.49
C GLY A 471 3.81 19.83 -8.27
N TYR A 472 3.83 18.63 -7.69
CA TYR A 472 3.03 18.33 -6.50
C TYR A 472 3.53 19.14 -5.30
N ASN A 473 2.59 19.75 -4.57
CA ASN A 473 2.94 20.61 -3.47
C ASN A 473 3.39 19.79 -2.26
N ARG A 474 4.67 19.92 -1.89
CA ARG A 474 5.23 19.34 -0.67
C ARG A 474 5.32 20.32 0.50
N TYR A 475 4.90 21.56 0.33
CA TYR A 475 4.98 22.61 1.36
C TYR A 475 3.58 22.95 1.87
N THR A 476 2.86 21.92 2.31
CA THR A 476 1.49 21.96 2.82
C THR A 476 1.39 21.10 4.09
N TYR A 477 0.16 20.88 4.59
CA TYR A 477 -0.15 20.23 5.86
C TYR A 477 0.64 18.94 6.15
N GLU A 478 1.28 18.90 7.31
CA GLU A 478 2.02 17.74 7.84
C GLU A 478 1.30 17.06 9.01
N GLY A 479 0.47 17.81 9.76
CA GLY A 479 -0.31 17.30 10.89
C GLY A 479 0.51 16.82 12.08
N VAL A 480 1.66 17.45 12.35
CA VAL A 480 2.58 16.96 13.39
C VAL A 480 1.94 16.99 14.78
N SER A 481 1.27 18.08 15.16
CA SER A 481 0.77 18.23 16.53
C SER A 481 -0.32 17.23 16.90
N GLU A 482 -1.21 16.95 15.97
CA GLU A 482 -2.34 16.02 16.15
C GLU A 482 -1.83 14.58 16.17
N HIS A 483 -0.95 14.25 15.22
CA HIS A 483 -0.29 12.95 15.17
C HIS A 483 0.45 12.62 16.48
N GLN A 484 1.21 13.57 17.06
CA GLN A 484 1.93 13.33 18.32
C GLN A 484 0.99 13.06 19.52
N GLN A 485 -0.22 13.65 19.53
CA GLN A 485 -1.22 13.36 20.56
C GLN A 485 -1.78 11.94 20.41
N ILE A 486 -2.06 11.53 19.17
CA ILE A 486 -2.52 10.18 18.87
C ILE A 486 -1.42 9.15 19.19
N LYS A 487 -0.16 9.43 18.87
CA LYS A 487 0.99 8.58 19.23
C LYS A 487 1.07 8.33 20.73
N GLN A 488 0.94 9.38 21.55
CA GLN A 488 0.92 9.24 23.00
C GLN A 488 -0.20 8.30 23.46
N LYS A 489 -1.41 8.50 22.93
CA LYS A 489 -2.57 7.68 23.27
C LYS A 489 -2.39 6.21 22.83
N VAL A 490 -1.87 5.98 21.64
CA VAL A 490 -1.59 4.62 21.13
C VAL A 490 -0.52 3.93 21.98
N ALA A 491 0.51 4.65 22.43
CA ALA A 491 1.55 4.09 23.29
C ALA A 491 0.99 3.68 24.67
N GLU A 492 0.08 4.47 25.24
CA GLU A 492 -0.62 4.13 26.48
C GLU A 492 -1.46 2.86 26.29
N LEU A 493 -2.29 2.81 25.25
CA LEU A 493 -3.14 1.64 24.95
C LEU A 493 -2.33 0.36 24.68
N LEU A 494 -1.23 0.48 23.93
CA LEU A 494 -0.35 -0.68 23.67
C LEU A 494 0.36 -1.15 24.94
N ALA A 495 0.84 -0.24 25.78
CA ALA A 495 1.48 -0.60 27.04
C ALA A 495 0.51 -1.32 27.99
N GLU A 496 -0.73 -0.84 28.08
CA GLU A 496 -1.82 -1.50 28.82
C GLU A 496 -2.09 -2.90 28.27
N TYR A 497 -2.30 -3.01 26.96
CA TYR A 497 -2.53 -4.29 26.30
C TYR A 497 -1.40 -5.30 26.53
N GLN A 498 -0.14 -4.87 26.40
CA GLN A 498 1.03 -5.73 26.63
C GLN A 498 1.12 -6.20 28.09
N ALA A 499 0.82 -5.32 29.06
CA ALA A 499 0.78 -5.71 30.47
C ALA A 499 -0.32 -6.77 30.74
N GLU A 500 -1.50 -6.63 30.14
CA GLU A 500 -2.58 -7.62 30.26
C GLU A 500 -2.22 -8.98 29.63
N GLN A 501 -1.45 -9.01 28.54
CA GLN A 501 -1.02 -10.27 27.93
C GLN A 501 0.04 -10.97 28.80
N GLU A 502 0.99 -10.21 29.36
CA GLU A 502 2.03 -10.75 30.25
C GLU A 502 1.43 -11.37 31.53
N GLU A 503 0.37 -10.76 32.10
CA GLU A 503 -0.33 -11.30 33.27
C GLU A 503 -1.01 -12.64 32.94
N LYS A 504 -1.72 -12.72 31.80
CA LYS A 504 -2.37 -13.97 31.35
C LYS A 504 -1.35 -15.09 31.09
N GLU A 505 -0.22 -14.78 30.47
CA GLU A 505 0.85 -15.76 30.27
C GLU A 505 1.48 -16.22 31.59
N SER A 506 1.53 -15.36 32.61
CA SER A 506 2.03 -15.74 33.94
C SER A 506 1.06 -16.66 34.68
N ASP A 507 -0.24 -16.40 34.62
CA ASP A 507 -1.27 -17.23 35.24
C ASP A 507 -1.33 -18.64 34.61
N ASP A 508 -1.26 -18.72 33.27
CA ASP A 508 -1.26 -20.00 32.54
C ASP A 508 -0.02 -20.86 32.88
N ASN A 509 1.11 -20.24 33.24
CA ASN A 509 2.34 -20.95 33.63
C ASN A 509 2.38 -21.36 35.12
N GLU A 510 1.50 -20.82 35.97
CA GLU A 510 1.39 -21.23 37.38
C GLU A 510 0.40 -22.39 37.60
N GLU A 511 -0.48 -22.69 36.63
CA GLU A 511 -1.44 -23.80 36.69
C GLU A 511 -0.91 -25.15 36.14
N ASP A 512 0.27 -25.17 35.50
CA ASP A 512 0.99 -26.37 34.99
C ASP A 512 2.10 -26.86 35.94
#